data_AF-A0A7S2G923-F1
#
_entry.id   AF-A0A7S2G923-F1
#
_cell.length_a   1.000
_cell.length_b   1.000
_cell.length_c   1.000
_cell.angle_alpha   90.00
_cell.angle_beta   90.00
_cell.angle_gamma   90.00
#
_symmetry.space_group_name_H-M   'P 1'
#
loop_
_entity.id
_entity.type
_entity.pdbx_description
1 polymer ?
#
loop_
_entity_poly.entity_id
_entity_poly.type
_entity_poly.pdbx_seq_one_letter_code
_entity_poly.pdbx_strand_id
1 'polypeptide(L)'
;MGLSHSLSRYKLKFSPDKVDTMIVQAIGLLDELDKEINTYAMRVKEWYGWHFPEMAKIVVETIDYSRVVLKCGTRVNLRTADLSDILEDESVVQNLKETAEISMGTELTDLDVDNIKALATEVVSMSEYRIQLFDYLKNRMNAIAPNLSVMVGELVGARLIAHA
;
A
#
# COMPACT_ATOMS: atom_id res chain seq x y z
N MET A 1 29.79 25.25 29.41
CA MET A 1 29.59 24.22 28.35
C MET A 1 28.22 24.29 27.67
N GLY A 2 27.12 24.66 28.35
CA GLY A 2 25.78 24.72 27.73
C GLY A 2 25.64 25.69 26.54
N LEU A 3 26.25 26.87 26.60
CA LEU A 3 26.21 27.88 25.54
C LEU A 3 26.94 27.46 24.25
N SER A 4 28.09 26.77 24.39
CA SER A 4 28.83 26.23 23.24
C SER A 4 28.03 25.12 22.55
N HIS A 5 27.42 24.21 23.32
CA HIS A 5 26.55 23.18 22.76
C HIS A 5 25.25 23.73 22.16
N SER A 6 24.68 24.81 22.68
CA SER A 6 23.49 25.46 22.09
C SER A 6 23.84 26.23 20.82
N LEU A 7 25.00 26.92 20.78
CA LEU A 7 25.48 27.63 19.60
C LEU A 7 25.87 26.67 18.47
N SER A 8 26.57 25.58 18.81
CA SER A 8 26.88 24.51 17.85
C SER A 8 25.62 23.81 17.36
N ARG A 9 24.63 23.55 18.23
CA ARG A 9 23.32 23.05 17.80
C ARG A 9 22.55 24.04 16.94
N TYR A 10 22.66 25.35 17.20
CA TYR A 10 22.01 26.36 16.36
C TYR A 10 22.61 26.37 14.95
N LYS A 11 23.95 26.32 14.82
CA LYS A 11 24.62 26.20 13.53
C LYS A 11 24.33 24.87 12.82
N LEU A 12 24.27 23.76 13.56
CA LEU A 12 24.01 22.41 13.01
C LEU A 12 22.53 22.11 12.78
N LYS A 13 21.59 22.86 13.38
CA LYS A 13 20.13 22.67 13.21
C LYS A 13 19.69 22.89 11.77
N PHE A 14 20.48 23.62 10.99
CA PHE A 14 20.26 23.88 9.56
C PHE A 14 21.31 23.19 8.67
N SER A 15 22.05 22.19 9.18
CA SER A 15 22.96 21.42 8.32
C SER A 15 22.13 20.64 7.29
N PRO A 16 22.33 20.85 5.98
CA PRO A 16 21.62 20.14 4.92
C PRO A 16 21.74 18.61 5.06
N ASP A 17 22.91 18.12 5.49
CA ASP A 17 23.24 16.68 5.56
C ASP A 17 22.25 15.86 6.41
N LYS A 18 21.77 16.43 7.53
CA LYS A 18 20.80 15.73 8.40
C LYS A 18 19.40 15.68 7.80
N VAL A 19 19.10 16.66 6.96
CA VAL A 19 17.80 16.79 6.30
C VAL A 19 17.73 15.85 5.09
N ASP A 20 18.85 15.69 4.37
CA ASP A 20 19.00 14.74 3.28
C ASP A 20 18.93 13.29 3.77
N THR A 21 19.51 12.99 4.95
CA THR A 21 19.42 11.65 5.56
C THR A 21 17.97 11.18 5.72
N MET A 22 17.05 12.07 6.10
CA MET A 22 15.63 11.71 6.24
C MET A 22 14.96 11.40 4.90
N ILE A 23 15.34 12.10 3.82
CA ILE A 23 14.85 11.79 2.46
C ILE A 23 15.33 10.41 2.05
N VAL A 24 16.62 10.11 2.27
CA VAL A 24 17.21 8.80 1.91
C VAL A 24 16.49 7.65 2.64
N GLN A 25 16.20 7.82 3.94
CA GLN A 25 15.44 6.81 4.69
C GLN A 25 14.00 6.69 4.18
N ALA A 26 13.32 7.81 3.87
CA ALA A 26 11.94 7.79 3.41
C ALA A 26 11.79 7.15 2.03
N ILE A 27 12.70 7.40 1.07
CA ILE A 27 12.66 6.75 -0.24
C ILE A 27 13.01 5.27 -0.16
N GLY A 28 13.98 4.89 0.70
CA GLY A 28 14.30 3.49 0.96
C GLY A 28 13.11 2.71 1.52
N LEU A 29 12.44 3.30 2.53
CA LEU A 29 11.22 2.73 3.10
C LEU A 29 10.08 2.63 2.06
N LEU A 30 9.94 3.61 1.18
CA LEU A 30 8.93 3.57 0.11
C LEU A 30 9.18 2.40 -0.86
N ASP A 31 10.43 2.19 -1.27
CA ASP A 31 10.81 1.08 -2.16
C ASP A 31 10.69 -0.29 -1.46
N GLU A 32 10.90 -0.37 -0.14
CA GLU A 32 10.66 -1.58 0.67
C GLU A 32 9.17 -1.87 0.79
N LEU A 33 8.35 -0.87 1.13
CA LEU A 33 6.89 -1.01 1.21
C LEU A 33 6.29 -1.51 -0.10
N ASP A 34 6.74 -1.01 -1.26
CA ASP A 34 6.23 -1.47 -2.56
C ASP A 34 6.47 -2.98 -2.78
N LYS A 35 7.60 -3.51 -2.32
CA LYS A 35 7.91 -4.95 -2.41
C LYS A 35 7.08 -5.77 -1.41
N GLU A 36 6.97 -5.30 -0.18
CA GLU A 36 6.22 -5.99 0.88
C GLU A 36 4.72 -6.02 0.58
N ILE A 37 4.14 -4.89 0.16
CA ILE A 37 2.73 -4.79 -0.26
C ILE A 37 2.45 -5.82 -1.35
N ASN A 38 3.29 -5.90 -2.38
CA ASN A 38 3.10 -6.88 -3.45
C ASN A 38 3.22 -8.32 -2.95
N THR A 39 4.19 -8.59 -2.07
CA THR A 39 4.41 -9.92 -1.50
C THR A 39 3.21 -10.37 -0.67
N TYR A 40 2.71 -9.51 0.22
CA TYR A 40 1.55 -9.82 1.05
C TYR A 40 0.25 -9.87 0.24
N ALA A 41 0.09 -9.00 -0.75
CA ALA A 41 -1.03 -9.07 -1.69
C ALA A 41 -1.09 -10.42 -2.43
N MET A 42 0.04 -10.87 -2.97
CA MET A 42 0.12 -12.18 -3.63
C MET A 42 -0.19 -13.31 -2.64
N ARG A 43 0.25 -13.18 -1.38
CA ARG A 43 -0.08 -14.13 -0.33
C ARG A 43 -1.57 -14.19 -0.02
N VAL A 44 -2.26 -13.05 0.02
CA VAL A 44 -3.73 -12.99 0.17
C VAL A 44 -4.42 -13.69 -1.00
N LYS A 45 -3.97 -13.45 -2.24
CA LYS A 45 -4.52 -14.10 -3.44
C LYS A 45 -4.36 -15.63 -3.41
N GLU A 46 -3.19 -16.12 -3.03
CA GLU A 46 -2.95 -17.56 -2.90
C GLU A 46 -3.80 -18.18 -1.79
N TRP A 47 -3.89 -17.51 -0.63
CA TRP A 47 -4.56 -18.05 0.53
C TRP A 47 -6.09 -18.08 0.33
N TYR A 48 -6.68 -16.98 -0.12
CA TYR A 48 -8.10 -16.92 -0.44
C TYR A 48 -8.44 -17.68 -1.73
N GLY A 49 -7.48 -17.91 -2.61
CA GLY A 49 -7.63 -18.71 -3.82
C GLY A 49 -8.06 -20.17 -3.56
N TRP A 50 -7.83 -20.72 -2.36
CA TRP A 50 -8.39 -22.02 -1.99
C TRP A 50 -9.91 -21.98 -1.88
N HIS A 51 -10.48 -20.85 -1.44
CA HIS A 51 -11.91 -20.64 -1.29
C HIS A 51 -12.59 -20.16 -2.57
N PHE A 52 -11.92 -19.27 -3.30
CA PHE A 52 -12.45 -18.67 -4.52
C PHE A 52 -11.34 -18.46 -5.56
N PRO A 53 -10.88 -19.54 -6.24
CA PRO A 53 -9.74 -19.47 -7.15
C PRO A 53 -10.01 -18.60 -8.39
N GLU A 54 -11.27 -18.53 -8.84
CA GLU A 54 -11.64 -17.80 -10.04
C GLU A 54 -11.54 -16.26 -9.86
N MET A 55 -11.67 -15.77 -8.62
CA MET A 55 -11.58 -14.34 -8.31
C MET A 55 -10.25 -13.73 -8.75
N ALA A 56 -9.16 -14.48 -8.68
CA ALA A 56 -7.83 -13.99 -9.05
C ALA A 56 -7.70 -13.65 -10.55
N LYS A 57 -8.57 -14.21 -11.40
CA LYS A 57 -8.62 -13.91 -12.83
C LYS A 57 -9.52 -12.71 -13.15
N ILE A 58 -10.53 -12.47 -12.30
CA ILE A 58 -11.52 -11.40 -12.48
C ILE A 58 -10.95 -10.09 -11.93
N VAL A 59 -10.40 -10.12 -10.71
CA VAL A 59 -9.84 -8.94 -10.06
C VAL A 59 -8.31 -8.95 -10.19
N VAL A 60 -7.83 -8.21 -11.18
CA VAL A 60 -6.40 -8.11 -11.50
C VAL A 60 -5.65 -7.32 -10.41
N GLU A 61 -6.22 -6.17 -10.00
CA GLU A 61 -5.62 -5.31 -8.98
C GLU A 61 -5.60 -5.97 -7.61
N THR A 62 -4.42 -5.99 -6.98
CA THR A 62 -4.18 -6.72 -5.74
C THR A 62 -4.79 -6.06 -4.51
N ILE A 63 -4.81 -4.72 -4.48
CA ILE A 63 -5.40 -3.95 -3.40
C ILE A 63 -6.92 -4.12 -3.42
N ASP A 64 -7.55 -4.04 -4.60
CA ASP A 64 -8.99 -4.23 -4.74
C ASP A 64 -9.40 -5.67 -4.43
N TYR A 65 -8.58 -6.65 -4.81
CA TYR A 65 -8.77 -8.04 -4.36
C TYR A 65 -8.83 -8.13 -2.84
N SER A 66 -7.89 -7.49 -2.14
CA SER A 66 -7.84 -7.48 -0.67
C SER A 66 -9.07 -6.78 -0.07
N ARG A 67 -9.54 -5.67 -0.67
CA ARG A 67 -10.77 -4.97 -0.25
C ARG A 67 -12.02 -5.82 -0.44
N VAL A 68 -12.13 -6.58 -1.54
CA VAL A 68 -13.25 -7.50 -1.78
C VAL A 68 -13.27 -8.62 -0.73
N VAL A 69 -12.11 -9.20 -0.40
CA VAL A 69 -11.97 -10.20 0.66
C VAL A 69 -12.44 -9.66 2.01
N LEU A 70 -12.06 -8.42 2.34
CA LEU A 70 -12.48 -7.74 3.56
C LEU A 70 -13.99 -7.56 3.64
N LYS A 71 -14.61 -7.06 2.57
CA LYS A 71 -16.05 -6.71 2.55
C LYS A 71 -16.94 -7.95 2.51
N CYS A 72 -16.58 -8.97 1.73
CA CYS A 72 -17.41 -10.16 1.54
C CYS A 72 -17.08 -11.27 2.54
N GLY A 73 -15.80 -11.57 2.76
CA GLY A 73 -15.33 -12.70 3.57
C GLY A 73 -15.59 -14.09 2.98
N THR A 74 -16.84 -14.38 2.62
CA THR A 74 -17.28 -15.69 2.09
C THR A 74 -18.08 -15.49 0.81
N ARG A 75 -18.08 -16.50 -0.07
CA ARG A 75 -18.88 -16.52 -1.31
C ARG A 75 -20.38 -16.24 -1.08
N VAL A 76 -20.94 -16.68 0.03
CA VAL A 76 -22.38 -16.47 0.36
C VAL A 76 -22.71 -14.98 0.50
N ASN A 77 -21.87 -14.25 1.23
CA ASN A 77 -22.06 -12.81 1.45
C ASN A 77 -21.79 -12.00 0.17
N LEU A 78 -21.00 -12.54 -0.76
CA LEU A 78 -20.64 -11.88 -2.01
C LEU A 78 -21.85 -11.62 -2.92
N ARG A 79 -22.92 -12.42 -2.78
CA ARG A 79 -24.19 -12.23 -3.50
C ARG A 79 -24.88 -10.92 -3.12
N THR A 80 -24.96 -10.65 -1.82
CA THR A 80 -25.69 -9.51 -1.25
C THR A 80 -24.81 -8.29 -1.01
N ALA A 81 -23.49 -8.46 -1.01
CA ALA A 81 -22.55 -7.37 -0.83
C ALA A 81 -22.63 -6.35 -1.97
N ASP A 82 -22.49 -5.09 -1.57
CA ASP A 82 -22.32 -3.97 -2.48
C ASP A 82 -20.83 -3.70 -2.69
N LEU A 83 -20.40 -3.81 -3.94
CA LEU A 83 -19.00 -3.73 -4.37
C LEU A 83 -18.71 -2.50 -5.23
N SER A 84 -19.69 -1.62 -5.45
CA SER A 84 -19.55 -0.40 -6.24
C SER A 84 -18.47 0.55 -5.70
N ASP A 85 -18.20 0.51 -4.39
CA ASP A 85 -17.18 1.34 -3.75
C ASP A 85 -15.74 0.88 -4.05
N ILE A 86 -15.57 -0.37 -4.50
CA ILE A 86 -14.27 -1.02 -4.68
C ILE A 86 -13.98 -1.23 -6.16
N LEU A 87 -14.98 -1.67 -6.92
CA LEU A 87 -14.86 -1.95 -8.34
C LEU A 87 -15.74 -0.97 -9.11
N GLU A 88 -15.12 -0.13 -9.94
CA GLU A 88 -15.83 0.87 -10.75
C GLU A 88 -16.67 0.23 -11.88
N ASP A 89 -16.28 -0.96 -12.34
CA ASP A 89 -16.91 -1.64 -13.46
C ASP A 89 -18.00 -2.61 -12.98
N GLU A 90 -19.25 -2.24 -13.19
CA GLU A 90 -20.42 -3.08 -12.86
C GLU A 90 -20.39 -4.43 -13.58
N SER A 91 -19.81 -4.51 -14.78
CA SER A 91 -19.72 -5.77 -15.53
C SER A 91 -18.81 -6.77 -14.82
N VAL A 92 -17.73 -6.28 -14.20
CA VAL A 92 -16.80 -7.09 -13.40
C VAL A 92 -17.48 -7.55 -12.12
N VAL A 93 -18.24 -6.68 -11.45
CA VAL A 93 -19.00 -7.04 -10.24
C VAL A 93 -20.04 -8.12 -10.53
N GLN A 94 -20.78 -8.01 -11.64
CA GLN A 94 -21.77 -9.00 -12.02
C GLN A 94 -21.12 -10.35 -12.34
N ASN A 95 -20.03 -10.35 -13.11
CA ASN A 95 -19.25 -11.55 -13.41
C ASN A 95 -18.68 -12.20 -12.14
N LEU A 96 -18.23 -11.40 -11.17
CA LEU A 96 -17.74 -11.87 -9.88
C LEU A 96 -18.85 -12.60 -9.10
N LYS A 97 -20.06 -12.04 -9.07
CA LYS A 97 -21.23 -12.64 -8.39
C LYS A 97 -21.65 -13.94 -9.06
N GLU A 98 -21.74 -13.97 -10.39
CA GLU A 98 -22.08 -15.18 -11.15
C GLU A 98 -21.04 -16.28 -10.94
N THR A 99 -19.76 -15.93 -11.01
CA THR A 99 -18.66 -16.89 -10.82
C THR A 99 -18.61 -17.43 -9.39
N ALA A 100 -19.00 -16.64 -8.40
CA ALA A 100 -19.06 -17.10 -7.00
C ALA A 100 -20.10 -18.22 -6.79
N GLU A 101 -21.17 -18.27 -7.59
CA GLU A 101 -22.20 -19.31 -7.51
C GLU A 101 -21.73 -20.66 -8.06
N ILE A 102 -20.88 -20.63 -9.10
CA ILE A 102 -20.36 -21.81 -9.78
C ILE A 102 -18.93 -22.17 -9.36
N SER A 103 -18.36 -21.45 -8.39
CA SER A 103 -16.96 -21.59 -7.98
C SER A 103 -16.65 -22.98 -7.44
N MET A 104 -15.51 -23.52 -7.84
CA MET A 104 -15.03 -24.84 -7.40
C MET A 104 -14.23 -24.82 -6.10
N GLY A 105 -14.10 -23.66 -5.45
CA GLY A 105 -13.30 -23.53 -4.24
C GLY A 105 -13.90 -24.22 -3.02
N THR A 106 -13.05 -24.49 -2.02
CA THR A 106 -13.43 -25.20 -0.80
C THR A 106 -14.07 -24.26 0.20
N GLU A 107 -14.93 -24.76 1.09
CA GLU A 107 -15.42 -23.95 2.21
C GLU A 107 -14.29 -23.66 3.21
N LEU A 108 -14.29 -22.44 3.75
CA LEU A 108 -13.37 -22.03 4.80
C LEU A 108 -14.11 -22.03 6.13
N THR A 109 -13.38 -22.26 7.22
CA THR A 109 -13.92 -22.03 8.56
C THR A 109 -13.93 -20.53 8.86
N ASP A 110 -14.79 -20.09 9.78
CA ASP A 110 -14.84 -18.68 10.20
C ASP A 110 -13.47 -18.21 10.72
N LEU A 111 -12.74 -19.08 11.43
CA LEU A 111 -11.40 -18.80 11.92
C LEU A 111 -10.41 -18.55 10.78
N ASP A 112 -10.48 -19.33 9.69
CA ASP A 112 -9.62 -19.13 8.53
C ASP A 112 -9.96 -17.82 7.81
N VAL A 113 -11.26 -17.51 7.68
CA VAL A 113 -11.73 -16.25 7.09
C VAL A 113 -11.22 -15.06 7.90
N ASP A 114 -11.29 -15.10 9.22
CA ASP A 114 -10.82 -14.01 10.09
C ASP A 114 -9.32 -13.78 9.93
N ASN A 115 -8.51 -14.84 9.85
CA ASN A 115 -7.08 -14.73 9.64
C ASN A 115 -6.73 -14.16 8.25
N ILE A 116 -7.46 -14.59 7.21
CA ILE A 116 -7.29 -14.04 5.86
C ILE A 116 -7.68 -12.57 5.83
N LYS A 117 -8.78 -12.18 6.49
CA LYS A 117 -9.19 -10.78 6.62
C LYS A 117 -8.18 -9.94 7.40
N ALA A 118 -7.56 -10.49 8.44
CA ALA A 118 -6.50 -9.79 9.16
C ALA A 118 -5.33 -9.46 8.21
N LEU A 119 -4.86 -10.44 7.43
CA LEU A 119 -3.80 -10.20 6.43
C LEU A 119 -4.23 -9.18 5.36
N ALA A 120 -5.45 -9.27 4.86
CA ALA A 120 -5.99 -8.31 3.90
C ALA A 120 -6.09 -6.89 4.48
N THR A 121 -6.40 -6.76 5.78
CA THR A 121 -6.42 -5.48 6.50
C THR A 121 -5.03 -4.85 6.53
N GLU A 122 -4.00 -5.65 6.85
CA GLU A 122 -2.62 -5.18 6.85
C GLU A 122 -2.17 -4.71 5.47
N VAL A 123 -2.52 -5.43 4.40
CA VAL A 123 -2.20 -5.00 3.02
C VAL A 123 -2.81 -3.65 2.68
N VAL A 124 -4.09 -3.43 3.04
CA VAL A 124 -4.76 -2.15 2.80
C VAL A 124 -4.14 -1.03 3.65
N SER A 125 -3.90 -1.29 4.93
CA SER A 125 -3.23 -0.35 5.85
C SER A 125 -1.84 0.06 5.36
N MET A 126 -1.02 -0.90 4.90
CA MET A 126 0.29 -0.63 4.32
C MET A 126 0.19 0.22 3.04
N SER A 127 -0.82 -0.03 2.20
CA SER A 127 -1.08 0.76 1.01
C SER A 127 -1.45 2.21 1.35
N GLU A 128 -2.30 2.43 2.35
CA GLU A 128 -2.64 3.76 2.85
C GLU A 128 -1.42 4.47 3.44
N TYR A 129 -0.61 3.76 4.24
CA TYR A 129 0.62 4.30 4.79
C TYR A 129 1.62 4.68 3.69
N ARG A 130 1.73 3.89 2.62
CA ARG A 130 2.57 4.18 1.45
C ARG A 130 2.15 5.48 0.76
N ILE A 131 0.85 5.77 0.67
CA ILE A 131 0.35 7.06 0.14
C ILE A 131 0.75 8.21 1.07
N GLN A 132 0.55 8.05 2.39
CA GLN A 132 0.93 9.07 3.37
C GLN A 132 2.43 9.35 3.38
N LEU A 133 3.26 8.31 3.26
CA LEU A 133 4.71 8.42 3.19
C LEU A 133 5.16 9.14 1.91
N PHE A 134 4.49 8.87 0.79
CA PHE A 134 4.74 9.57 -0.47
C PHE A 134 4.42 11.07 -0.36
N ASP A 135 3.28 11.44 0.23
CA ASP A 135 2.93 12.85 0.47
C ASP A 135 3.90 13.54 1.42
N TYR A 136 4.34 12.84 2.47
CA TYR A 136 5.40 13.31 3.35
C TYR A 136 6.70 13.59 2.58
N LEU A 137 7.14 12.65 1.73
CA LEU A 137 8.33 12.80 0.90
C LEU A 137 8.20 14.00 -0.05
N LYS A 138 7.04 14.16 -0.69
CA LYS A 138 6.74 15.28 -1.59
C LYS A 138 6.84 16.63 -0.90
N ASN A 139 6.19 16.78 0.26
CA ASN A 139 6.24 18.00 1.05
C ASN A 139 7.67 18.31 1.52
N ARG A 140 8.42 17.27 1.89
CA ARG A 140 9.79 17.42 2.35
C ARG A 140 10.73 17.82 1.22
N MET A 141 10.61 17.19 0.05
CA MET A 141 11.41 17.51 -1.13
C MET A 141 11.20 18.95 -1.61
N ASN A 142 9.93 19.41 -1.64
CA ASN A 142 9.61 20.79 -1.98
C ASN A 142 10.20 21.82 -1.00
N ALA A 143 10.35 21.46 0.28
CA ALA A 143 10.98 22.34 1.27
C ALA A 143 12.51 22.41 1.16
N ILE A 144 13.16 21.38 0.62
CA ILE A 144 14.62 21.23 0.62
C ILE A 144 15.22 21.58 -0.74
N ALA A 145 14.65 21.01 -1.80
CA ALA A 145 15.13 21.17 -3.16
C ALA A 145 13.95 21.48 -4.11
N PRO A 146 13.32 22.67 -3.98
CA PRO A 146 12.20 23.07 -4.83
C PRO A 146 12.59 23.13 -6.31
N ASN A 147 13.79 23.63 -6.62
CA ASN A 147 14.28 23.71 -8.00
C ASN A 147 14.46 22.32 -8.62
N LEU A 148 15.00 21.37 -7.84
CA LEU A 148 15.16 19.98 -8.29
C LEU A 148 13.79 19.32 -8.50
N SER A 149 12.86 19.54 -7.56
CA SER A 149 11.47 19.05 -7.65
C SER A 149 10.78 19.50 -8.93
N VAL A 150 10.90 20.79 -9.28
CA VAL A 150 10.29 21.35 -10.50
C VAL A 150 10.94 20.82 -11.77
N MET A 151 12.25 20.56 -11.75
CA MET A 151 12.99 20.11 -12.94
C MET A 151 12.82 18.63 -13.26
N VAL A 152 12.86 17.75 -12.26
CA VAL A 152 12.87 16.28 -12.48
C VAL A 152 11.73 15.53 -11.79
N GLY A 153 10.92 16.22 -10.98
CA GLY A 153 9.89 15.60 -10.14
C GLY A 153 10.44 15.11 -8.80
N GLU A 154 9.57 15.03 -7.79
CA GLU A 154 9.96 14.77 -6.40
C GLU A 154 10.55 13.38 -6.19
N LEU A 155 10.03 12.36 -6.89
CA LEU A 155 10.45 10.97 -6.77
C LEU A 155 11.83 10.74 -7.38
N VAL A 156 12.09 11.31 -8.57
CA VAL A 156 13.39 11.25 -9.23
C VAL A 156 14.41 12.08 -8.46
N GLY A 157 14.03 13.26 -7.98
CA GLY A 157 14.86 14.09 -7.11
C GLY A 157 15.28 13.37 -5.83
N ALA A 158 14.36 12.67 -5.16
CA ALA A 158 14.65 11.87 -3.98
C ALA A 158 15.66 10.76 -4.25
N ARG A 159 15.51 10.05 -5.37
CA ARG A 159 16.45 8.99 -5.76
C ARG A 159 17.83 9.53 -6.10
N LEU A 160 17.92 10.71 -6.72
CA LEU A 160 19.20 11.37 -6.98
C LEU A 160 19.92 11.74 -5.68
N ILE A 161 19.20 12.30 -4.70
CA ILE A 161 19.76 12.60 -3.38
C ILE A 161 20.19 11.34 -2.65
N ALA A 162 19.46 10.23 -2.79
CA ALA A 162 19.82 8.95 -2.17
C ALA A 162 21.02 8.26 -2.81
N HIS A 163 21.36 8.60 -4.06
CA HIS A 163 22.48 8.02 -4.79
C HIS A 163 23.75 8.90 -4.76
N ALA A 164 23.63 10.15 -4.35
CA ALA A 164 24.72 11.11 -4.20
C ALA A 164 25.52 10.91 -2.91
#